data_AF-A0A2V9UDE0-F1
#
_entry.id   AF-A0A2V9UDE0-F1
#
_cell.length_a   1.000
_cell.length_b   1.000
_cell.length_c   1.000
_cell.angle_alpha   90.00
_cell.angle_beta   90.00
_cell.angle_gamma   90.00
#
_symmetry.space_group_name_H-M   'P 1'
#
loop_
_entity.id
_entity.type
_entity.pdbx_description
1 polymer ?
#
loop_
_entity_poly.entity_id
_entity_poly.type
_entity_poly.pdbx_seq_one_letter_code
_entity_poly.pdbx_strand_id
1 'polypeptide(L)'
;MHLNSGRKHSGRNEDFLTLPTKHQFATIDEDQVFSTLSAAQVRSAGNLGDRPLIVLTATRQEDVPPEIPPKDAQAEENLWVHQLQPELARLSTHGKQIIVDSGHEMPTEHPEVVISAIHEIWQAAHLASCLAITGLSIPNPCLPAQRAQVKRNTSTSLRRK
;
A
#
# COMPACT_ATOMS: atom_id res chain seq x y z
N MET A 1 -44.12 -50.41 -37.21
CA MET A 1 -44.69 -49.70 -36.05
C MET A 1 -43.66 -48.69 -35.57
N HIS A 2 -44.07 -47.41 -35.64
CA HIS A 2 -43.61 -46.22 -34.92
C HIS A 2 -42.10 -45.96 -34.69
N LEU A 3 -41.55 -45.17 -35.61
CA LEU A 3 -40.46 -44.22 -35.37
C LEU A 3 -40.98 -43.12 -34.42
N ASN A 4 -40.37 -42.95 -33.25
CA ASN A 4 -40.77 -41.88 -32.34
C ASN A 4 -39.97 -40.61 -32.66
N SER A 5 -40.60 -39.76 -33.49
CA SER A 5 -40.21 -38.38 -33.74
C SER A 5 -40.52 -37.55 -32.49
N GLY A 6 -39.49 -37.23 -31.71
CA GLY A 6 -39.54 -36.34 -30.56
C GLY A 6 -39.32 -34.89 -30.97
N ARG A 7 -40.36 -34.08 -30.78
CA ARG A 7 -40.49 -32.67 -31.16
C ARG A 7 -39.65 -31.74 -30.25
N LYS A 8 -38.96 -30.78 -30.89
CA LYS A 8 -38.37 -29.50 -30.41
C LYS A 8 -38.72 -29.01 -28.99
N HIS A 9 -37.72 -28.68 -28.18
CA HIS A 9 -37.50 -27.33 -27.59
C HIS A 9 -36.22 -27.24 -26.75
N SER A 10 -35.68 -26.01 -26.64
CA SER A 10 -34.65 -25.51 -25.71
C SER A 10 -33.23 -25.41 -26.29
N GLY A 11 -32.57 -24.25 -26.38
CA GLY A 11 -32.90 -22.86 -26.06
C GLY A 11 -32.17 -21.98 -27.10
N ARG A 12 -32.88 -21.12 -27.84
CA ARG A 12 -32.96 -19.68 -27.57
C ARG A 12 -31.65 -19.12 -27.00
N ASN A 13 -30.96 -18.37 -27.85
CA ASN A 13 -29.99 -17.32 -27.56
C ASN A 13 -30.09 -16.82 -26.12
N GLU A 14 -29.08 -17.14 -25.31
CA GLU A 14 -28.79 -16.42 -24.06
C GLU A 14 -27.76 -15.31 -24.34
N ASP A 15 -27.81 -14.71 -25.54
CA ASP A 15 -27.18 -13.43 -25.83
C ASP A 15 -28.11 -12.32 -25.33
N PHE A 16 -28.32 -12.25 -24.02
CA PHE A 16 -29.15 -11.22 -23.40
C PHE A 16 -28.39 -10.48 -22.29
N LEU A 17 -27.82 -9.35 -22.70
CA LEU A 17 -27.87 -8.08 -21.96
C LEU A 17 -27.34 -8.06 -20.52
N THR A 18 -26.02 -8.18 -20.36
CA THR A 18 -25.35 -7.20 -19.49
C THR A 18 -24.93 -6.04 -20.40
N LEU A 19 -25.86 -5.11 -20.64
CA LEU A 19 -25.45 -3.80 -21.14
C LEU A 19 -24.42 -3.29 -20.14
N PRO A 20 -23.19 -2.98 -20.57
CA PRO A 20 -22.21 -2.44 -19.67
C PRO A 20 -22.85 -1.22 -19.02
N THR A 21 -22.94 -1.23 -17.70
CA THR A 21 -23.35 -0.04 -16.96
C THR A 21 -22.44 1.12 -17.36
N LYS A 22 -22.88 2.37 -17.18
CA LYS A 22 -22.08 3.54 -17.54
C LYS A 22 -20.66 3.50 -16.96
N HIS A 23 -20.50 2.92 -15.76
CA HIS A 23 -19.19 2.73 -15.16
C HIS A 23 -18.34 1.70 -15.92
N GLN A 24 -18.91 0.60 -16.41
CA GLN A 24 -18.18 -0.39 -17.20
C GLN A 24 -17.72 0.19 -18.55
N PHE A 25 -18.52 1.04 -19.20
CA PHE A 25 -18.06 1.78 -20.37
C PHE A 25 -16.94 2.77 -20.03
N ALA A 26 -17.04 3.50 -18.92
CA ALA A 26 -15.96 4.37 -18.46
C ALA A 26 -14.67 3.59 -18.16
N THR A 27 -14.78 2.43 -17.50
CA THR A 27 -13.63 1.55 -17.24
C THR A 27 -13.02 1.00 -18.53
N ILE A 28 -13.85 0.61 -19.52
CA ILE A 28 -13.36 0.17 -20.84
C ILE A 28 -12.66 1.32 -21.56
N ASP A 29 -13.25 2.52 -21.59
CA ASP A 29 -12.65 3.70 -22.20
C ASP A 29 -11.34 4.10 -21.51
N GLU A 30 -11.28 3.99 -20.18
CA GLU A 30 -10.07 4.19 -19.38
C GLU A 30 -8.98 3.17 -19.74
N ASP A 31 -9.33 1.90 -19.89
CA ASP A 31 -8.39 0.82 -20.24
C ASP A 31 -7.78 1.05 -21.64
N GLN A 32 -8.59 1.51 -22.60
CA GLN A 32 -8.12 1.88 -23.94
C GLN A 32 -7.11 3.03 -23.93
N VAL A 33 -7.18 3.95 -22.97
CA VAL A 33 -6.28 5.11 -22.88
C VAL A 33 -5.26 5.02 -21.74
N PHE A 34 -5.27 3.93 -20.97
CA PHE A 34 -4.47 3.77 -19.76
C PHE A 34 -2.97 3.94 -20.04
N SER A 35 -2.49 3.27 -21.08
CA SER A 35 -1.07 3.29 -21.48
C SER A 35 -0.60 4.65 -21.99
N THR A 36 -1.51 5.55 -22.39
CA THR A 36 -1.17 6.83 -23.04
C THR A 36 -1.58 8.02 -22.19
N LEU A 37 -2.86 8.38 -22.17
CA LEU A 37 -3.37 9.60 -21.52
C LEU A 37 -3.26 9.51 -20.00
N SER A 38 -3.66 8.39 -19.40
CA SER A 38 -3.58 8.20 -17.95
C SER A 38 -2.12 8.25 -17.48
N ALA A 39 -1.23 7.52 -18.17
CA ALA A 39 0.20 7.58 -17.90
C ALA A 39 0.79 9.01 -18.05
N ALA A 40 0.35 9.79 -19.05
CA ALA A 40 0.77 11.18 -19.22
C ALA A 40 0.28 12.07 -18.06
N GLN A 41 -0.96 11.89 -17.61
CA GLN A 41 -1.51 12.61 -16.46
C GLN A 41 -0.74 12.30 -15.18
N VAL A 42 -0.43 11.03 -14.90
CA VAL A 42 0.38 10.61 -13.74
C VAL A 42 1.76 11.28 -13.79
N ARG A 43 2.43 11.27 -14.95
CA ARG A 43 3.73 11.95 -15.10
C ARG A 43 3.62 13.47 -14.86
N SER A 44 2.52 14.09 -15.28
CA SER A 44 2.28 15.52 -15.07
C SER A 44 1.96 15.89 -13.61
N ALA A 45 1.45 14.94 -12.82
CA ALA A 45 1.10 15.17 -11.41
C ALA A 45 2.34 15.39 -10.52
N GLY A 46 3.53 14.96 -10.96
CA GLY A 46 4.78 15.19 -10.25
C GLY A 46 4.93 14.34 -8.98
N ASN A 47 5.51 14.93 -7.94
CA ASN A 47 5.78 14.24 -6.67
C ASN A 47 4.70 14.54 -5.60
N LEU A 48 4.74 13.81 -4.50
CA LEU A 48 3.86 13.98 -3.34
C LEU A 48 4.47 14.87 -2.24
N GLY A 49 5.70 15.35 -2.42
CA GLY A 49 6.39 16.21 -1.46
C GLY A 49 6.49 15.57 -0.08
N ASP A 50 6.06 16.30 0.94
CA ASP A 50 6.10 15.90 2.35
C ASP A 50 4.90 15.04 2.80
N ARG A 51 3.95 14.75 1.90
CA ARG A 51 2.76 13.95 2.24
C ARG A 51 3.16 12.53 2.60
N PRO A 52 2.68 11.95 3.71
CA PRO A 52 3.03 10.57 4.09
C PRO A 52 2.55 9.57 3.03
N LEU A 53 3.41 8.62 2.68
CA LEU A 53 3.12 7.54 1.73
C LEU A 53 3.67 6.22 2.25
N ILE A 54 2.83 5.19 2.28
CA ILE A 54 3.26 3.81 2.52
C ILE A 54 2.84 2.99 1.30
N VAL A 55 3.81 2.32 0.68
CA VAL A 55 3.59 1.39 -0.43
C VAL A 55 3.65 -0.02 0.13
N LEU A 56 2.51 -0.72 0.15
CA LEU A 56 2.46 -2.14 0.49
C LEU A 56 2.67 -2.96 -0.78
N THR A 57 3.69 -3.81 -0.80
CA THR A 57 4.06 -4.60 -1.97
C THR A 57 3.93 -6.09 -1.69
N ALA A 58 3.01 -6.73 -2.41
CA ALA A 58 2.87 -8.18 -2.47
C ALA A 58 4.06 -8.83 -3.22
N THR A 59 4.54 -9.97 -2.74
CA THR A 59 5.60 -10.77 -3.39
C THR A 59 5.07 -11.99 -4.14
N ARG A 60 3.83 -12.41 -3.93
CA ARG A 60 3.31 -13.63 -4.53
C ARG A 60 2.55 -13.32 -5.82
N GLN A 61 3.12 -13.71 -6.95
CA GLN A 61 2.39 -13.75 -8.22
C GLN A 61 1.51 -15.01 -8.25
N GLU A 62 0.19 -14.85 -8.17
CA GLU A 62 -0.76 -15.98 -8.19
C GLU A 62 -1.06 -16.49 -9.61
N ASP A 63 -0.87 -15.64 -10.62
CA ASP A 63 -1.38 -15.87 -11.99
C ASP A 63 -0.28 -15.86 -13.06
N VAL A 64 0.91 -16.41 -12.76
CA VAL A 64 1.97 -16.55 -13.77
C VAL A 64 1.56 -17.65 -14.77
N PRO A 65 1.37 -17.34 -16.07
CA PRO A 65 1.02 -18.35 -17.06
C PRO A 65 2.12 -19.42 -17.16
N PRO A 66 1.77 -20.71 -17.31
CA PRO A 66 2.75 -21.81 -17.35
C PRO A 66 3.73 -21.72 -18.53
N GLU A 67 3.39 -20.94 -19.56
CA GLU A 67 4.26 -20.68 -20.71
C GLU A 67 5.42 -19.74 -20.38
N ILE A 68 5.34 -18.97 -19.29
CA ILE A 68 6.40 -18.06 -18.87
C ILE A 68 7.50 -18.86 -18.15
N PRO A 69 8.76 -18.79 -18.61
CA PRO A 69 9.87 -19.44 -17.93
C PRO A 69 9.99 -18.95 -16.48
N PRO A 70 10.26 -19.83 -15.49
CA PRO A 70 10.38 -19.42 -14.08
C PRO A 70 11.42 -18.33 -13.84
N LYS A 71 12.48 -18.30 -14.66
CA LYS A 71 13.51 -17.25 -14.61
C LYS A 71 12.94 -15.86 -14.94
N ASP A 72 12.04 -15.80 -15.91
CA ASP A 72 11.48 -14.54 -16.39
C ASP A 72 10.42 -14.03 -15.41
N ALA A 73 9.59 -14.91 -14.86
CA ALA A 73 8.68 -14.59 -13.76
C ALA A 73 9.44 -14.05 -12.54
N GLN A 74 10.53 -14.70 -12.15
CA GLN A 74 11.36 -14.22 -11.04
C GLN A 74 12.03 -12.87 -11.36
N ALA A 75 12.43 -12.63 -12.61
CA ALA A 75 13.00 -11.35 -13.03
C ALA A 75 11.97 -10.22 -12.98
N GLU A 76 10.72 -10.52 -13.38
CA GLU A 76 9.60 -9.60 -13.28
C GLU A 76 9.27 -9.27 -11.81
N GLU A 77 9.17 -10.27 -10.93
CA GLU A 77 8.96 -10.07 -9.51
C GLU A 77 10.07 -9.19 -8.91
N ASN A 78 11.34 -9.47 -9.24
CA ASN A 78 12.46 -8.67 -8.76
C ASN A 78 12.39 -7.21 -9.26
N LEU A 79 12.05 -7.00 -10.53
CA LEU A 79 11.85 -5.66 -11.09
C LEU A 79 10.73 -4.92 -10.36
N TRP A 80 9.60 -5.60 -10.17
CA TRP A 80 8.43 -5.09 -9.48
C TRP A 80 8.73 -4.69 -8.03
N VAL A 81 9.19 -5.64 -7.23
CA VAL A 81 9.38 -5.49 -5.79
C VAL A 81 10.55 -4.58 -5.46
N HIS A 82 11.66 -4.66 -6.22
CA HIS A 82 12.91 -4.01 -5.84
C HIS A 82 13.29 -2.78 -6.68
N GLN A 83 12.52 -2.44 -7.72
CA GLN A 83 12.78 -1.23 -8.51
C GLN A 83 11.53 -0.35 -8.62
N LEU A 84 10.44 -0.89 -9.18
CA LEU A 84 9.25 -0.09 -9.50
C LEU A 84 8.49 0.37 -8.25
N GLN A 85 8.25 -0.54 -7.30
CA GLN A 85 7.54 -0.19 -6.07
C GLN A 85 8.33 0.78 -5.16
N PRO A 86 9.65 0.64 -4.99
CA PRO A 86 10.47 1.66 -4.35
C PRO A 86 10.42 3.03 -5.05
N GLU A 87 10.33 3.07 -6.39
CA GLU A 87 10.19 4.34 -7.13
C GLU A 87 8.91 5.08 -6.78
N LEU A 88 7.80 4.36 -6.61
CA LEU A 88 6.55 4.95 -6.14
C LEU A 88 6.70 5.52 -4.72
N ALA A 89 7.35 4.79 -3.81
CA ALA A 89 7.59 5.28 -2.45
C ALA A 89 8.42 6.59 -2.47
N ARG A 90 9.39 6.72 -3.39
CA ARG A 90 10.22 7.92 -3.55
C ARG A 90 9.47 9.16 -4.04
N LEU A 91 8.21 9.04 -4.46
CA LEU A 91 7.39 10.22 -4.75
C LEU A 91 7.14 11.08 -3.50
N SER A 92 7.28 10.52 -2.30
CA SER A 92 7.21 11.25 -1.03
C SER A 92 8.57 11.28 -0.33
N THR A 93 8.89 12.40 0.32
CA THR A 93 10.07 12.51 1.20
C THR A 93 9.92 11.69 2.48
N HIS A 94 8.68 11.34 2.86
CA HIS A 94 8.35 10.47 3.98
C HIS A 94 7.84 9.10 3.50
N GLY A 95 8.12 8.77 2.23
CA GLY A 95 7.68 7.52 1.62
C GLY A 95 8.47 6.33 2.13
N LYS A 96 7.76 5.22 2.36
CA LYS A 96 8.39 3.92 2.64
C LYS A 96 7.66 2.79 1.93
N GLN A 97 8.39 1.71 1.67
CA GLN A 97 7.85 0.47 1.16
C GLN A 97 7.81 -0.57 2.28
N ILE A 98 6.75 -1.36 2.33
CA ILE A 98 6.63 -2.55 3.17
C ILE A 98 6.36 -3.73 2.23
N ILE A 99 7.27 -4.69 2.23
CA ILE A 99 7.14 -5.92 1.45
C ILE A 99 6.39 -6.94 2.31
N VAL A 100 5.36 -7.56 1.74
CA VAL A 100 4.45 -8.49 2.43
C VAL A 100 4.36 -9.77 1.61
N ASP A 101 4.52 -10.92 2.27
CA ASP A 101 4.29 -12.23 1.67
C ASP A 101 2.80 -12.47 1.48
N SER A 102 2.25 -11.83 0.46
CA SER A 102 0.83 -11.85 0.13
C SER A 102 0.65 -11.86 -1.39
N GLY A 103 -0.53 -12.27 -1.83
CA GLY A 103 -0.97 -12.19 -3.21
C GLY A 103 -1.71 -10.89 -3.51
N HIS A 104 -2.61 -10.95 -4.49
CA HIS A 104 -3.41 -9.79 -4.88
C HIS A 104 -4.37 -9.35 -3.76
N GLU A 105 -4.89 -10.32 -3.00
CA GLU A 105 -5.93 -10.11 -1.97
C GLU A 105 -5.36 -9.83 -0.57
N MET A 106 -4.32 -8.98 -0.50
CA MET A 106 -3.67 -8.60 0.76
C MET A 106 -4.63 -8.14 1.88
N PRO A 107 -5.72 -7.39 1.63
CA PRO A 107 -6.66 -7.03 2.68
C PRO A 107 -7.37 -8.23 3.32
N THR A 108 -7.50 -9.34 2.59
CA THR A 108 -8.10 -10.58 3.08
C THR A 108 -7.07 -11.46 3.81
N GLU A 109 -5.85 -11.53 3.27
CA GLU A 109 -4.77 -12.38 3.81
C GLU A 109 -4.05 -11.76 5.01
N HIS A 110 -3.76 -10.46 4.93
CA HIS A 110 -2.99 -9.68 5.89
C HIS A 110 -3.72 -8.38 6.29
N PRO A 111 -4.97 -8.47 6.80
CA PRO A 111 -5.74 -7.29 7.19
C PRO A 111 -5.00 -6.43 8.22
N GLU A 112 -4.22 -7.03 9.11
CA GLU A 112 -3.44 -6.35 10.14
C GLU A 112 -2.39 -5.40 9.56
N VAL A 113 -1.74 -5.76 8.45
CA VAL A 113 -0.73 -4.92 7.81
C VAL A 113 -1.38 -3.71 7.16
N VAL A 114 -2.51 -3.93 6.47
CA VAL A 114 -3.28 -2.86 5.83
C VAL A 114 -3.83 -1.88 6.88
N ILE A 115 -4.46 -2.39 7.94
CA ILE A 115 -5.01 -1.56 9.02
C ILE A 115 -3.90 -0.76 9.71
N SER A 116 -2.76 -1.38 10.00
CA SER A 116 -1.62 -0.71 10.62
C SER A 116 -1.07 0.41 9.74
N ALA A 117 -0.92 0.17 8.44
CA ALA A 117 -0.46 1.19 7.49
C ALA A 117 -1.43 2.38 7.39
N ILE A 118 -2.75 2.12 7.39
CA ILE A 118 -3.77 3.18 7.40
C ILE A 118 -3.65 4.03 8.67
N HIS A 119 -3.55 3.40 9.84
CA HIS A 119 -3.40 4.12 11.10
C HIS A 119 -2.12 4.97 11.12
N GLU A 120 -1.01 4.45 10.59
CA GLU A 120 0.24 5.18 10.52
C GLU A 120 0.14 6.42 9.61
N ILE A 121 -0.42 6.28 8.41
CA ILE A 121 -0.63 7.41 7.49
C ILE A 121 -1.56 8.45 8.12
N TRP A 122 -2.66 8.01 8.75
CA TRP A 122 -3.61 8.91 9.40
C TRP A 122 -2.94 9.71 10.52
N GLN A 123 -2.13 9.06 11.36
CA GLN A 123 -1.37 9.74 12.41
C GLN A 123 -0.37 10.75 11.80
N ALA A 124 0.41 10.34 10.80
CA ALA A 124 1.38 11.21 10.15
C ALA A 124 0.73 12.45 9.51
N ALA A 125 -0.39 12.27 8.80
CA ALA A 125 -1.15 13.35 8.19
C ALA A 125 -1.78 14.30 9.22
N HIS A 126 -2.28 13.75 10.33
CA HIS A 126 -2.85 14.53 11.42
C HIS A 126 -1.79 15.37 12.14
N LEU A 127 -0.61 14.80 12.38
CA LEU A 127 0.52 15.52 12.97
C LEU A 127 1.02 16.63 12.04
N ALA A 128 1.21 16.35 10.75
CA ALA A 128 1.64 17.35 9.77
C ALA A 128 0.66 18.54 9.71
N SER A 129 -0.65 18.25 9.75
CA SER A 129 -1.70 19.29 9.78
C SER A 129 -1.65 20.12 11.07
N CYS A 130 -1.43 19.47 12.22
CA CYS A 130 -1.32 20.17 13.51
C CYS A 130 -0.08 21.10 13.55
N LEU A 131 1.07 20.63 13.06
CA LEU A 131 2.31 21.40 12.94
C LEU A 131 2.14 22.61 12.00
N ALA A 132 1.45 22.43 10.87
CA ALA A 132 1.18 23.51 9.93
C ALA A 132 0.26 24.61 10.51
N ILE A 133 -0.69 24.24 11.39
CA ILE A 133 -1.64 25.17 12.02
C ILE A 133 -1.00 25.91 13.21
N THR A 134 -0.14 25.25 13.98
CA THR A 134 0.39 25.80 15.23
C THR A 134 1.65 26.63 15.07
N GLY A 135 2.39 26.50 13.95
CA GLY A 135 3.66 27.22 13.72
C GLY A 135 4.71 26.97 14.81
N LEU A 136 4.48 25.98 15.69
CA LEU A 136 5.29 25.75 16.87
C LEU A 136 6.21 24.57 16.60
N SER A 137 7.48 24.90 16.36
CA SER A 137 8.58 23.94 16.40
C SER A 137 8.61 23.29 17.79
N ILE A 138 8.30 22.00 17.86
CA ILE A 138 8.48 21.23 19.10
C ILE A 138 9.99 21.01 19.27
N PRO A 139 10.61 21.41 20.40
CA PRO A 139 11.99 21.03 20.67
C PRO A 139 12.05 19.52 20.93
N ASN A 140 12.91 18.83 20.17
CA ASN A 140 13.27 17.42 20.32
C ASN A 140 13.30 16.96 21.79
N PRO A 141 12.52 15.93 22.18
CA PRO A 141 12.69 15.27 23.46
C PRO A 141 13.57 14.04 23.27
N CYS A 142 14.89 14.19 23.11
CA CYS A 142 15.82 13.09 23.37
C CYS A 142 17.28 13.52 23.48
N LEU A 143 17.69 13.87 24.70
CA LEU A 143 19.03 13.56 25.20
C LEU A 143 18.82 12.88 26.56
N PRO A 144 19.19 11.61 26.75
CA PRO A 144 19.12 11.00 28.07
C PRO A 144 20.18 11.66 28.96
N ALA A 145 19.73 12.31 30.02
CA ALA A 145 20.59 12.82 31.08
C ALA A 145 21.37 11.64 31.70
N GLN A 146 22.69 11.65 31.54
CA GLN A 146 23.58 10.76 32.26
C GLN A 146 23.46 11.04 33.76
N ARG A 147 23.05 9.99 34.49
CA ARG A 147 22.91 9.96 35.94
C ARG A 147 24.30 9.99 36.59
N ALA A 148 24.81 11.19 36.87
CA ALA A 148 26.00 11.37 37.69
C ALA A 148 25.67 10.99 39.15
N GLN A 149 26.18 9.85 39.60
CA GLN A 149 26.18 9.44 41.00
C GLN A 149 27.12 10.37 41.78
N VAL A 150 26.57 11.37 42.46
CA VAL A 150 27.31 12.16 43.46
C VAL A 150 27.34 11.36 44.77
N LYS A 151 28.52 10.82 45.08
CA LYS A 151 28.88 10.28 46.40
C LYS A 151 28.65 11.36 47.45
N ARG A 152 27.68 11.15 48.36
CA ARG A 152 27.54 11.96 49.57
C ARG A 152 28.42 11.36 50.67
N ASN A 153 29.60 11.93 50.84
CA ASN A 153 30.40 11.82 52.06
C ASN A 153 30.09 13.03 52.93
N THR A 154 29.47 12.83 54.10
CA THR A 154 29.71 13.69 55.28
C THR A 154 29.32 12.91 56.55
N SER A 155 30.33 12.45 57.28
CA SER A 155 30.28 12.23 58.73
C SER A 155 29.96 13.54 59.45
N THR A 156 29.10 13.54 60.47
CA THR A 156 29.27 14.36 61.70
C THR A 156 28.37 13.82 62.81
N SER A 157 29.02 13.53 63.93
CA SER A 157 28.54 13.13 65.24
C SER A 157 27.67 14.21 65.92
N LEU A 158 26.63 13.82 66.67
CA LEU A 158 26.34 14.46 67.97
C LEU A 158 25.43 13.62 68.89
N ARG A 159 25.89 13.51 70.15
CA ARG A 159 25.30 12.87 71.34
C ARG A 159 23.93 13.41 71.78
N ARG A 160 23.19 12.57 72.53
CA ARG A 160 22.40 12.78 73.80
C ARG A 160 21.23 11.79 73.80
N LYS A 161 20.86 11.04 74.84
CA LYS A 161 21.17 10.95 76.28
C LYS A 161 21.18 9.47 76.68
#